data_AF-A0A537P6N1-F1
#
_entry.id   AF-A0A537P6N1-F1
#
_cell.length_a   1.000
_cell.length_b   1.000
_cell.length_c   1.000
_cell.angle_alpha   90.00
_cell.angle_beta   90.00
_cell.angle_gamma   90.00
#
_symmetry.space_group_name_H-M   'P 1'
#
loop_
_entity.id
_entity.type
_entity.pdbx_description
1 polymer ?
#
loop_
_entity_poly.entity_id
_entity_poly.type
_entity_poly.pdbx_seq_one_letter_code
_entity_poly.pdbx_strand_id
1 'polypeptide(L)'
;MPRYFFHLSFGQRVVSDEDGFELPNRSAACTEAWAVVRELTNPEVSGGSRRWASWFLEVADESGGFFRTPIGHPALEVVTREAPRAEPREAVWLSSIYLGSEGARIRASRLVSLARAASGRY
;
A
#
# COMPACT_ATOMS: atom_id res chain seq x y z
N MET A 1 15.59 -3.12 16.92
CA MET A 1 14.44 -3.68 16.18
C MET A 1 14.74 -3.54 14.70
N PRO A 2 14.40 -4.51 13.83
CA PRO A 2 14.69 -4.42 12.41
C PRO A 2 13.91 -3.27 11.75
N ARG A 3 14.58 -2.57 10.83
CA ARG A 3 14.02 -1.43 10.11
C ARG A 3 13.53 -1.87 8.73
N TYR A 4 12.30 -1.50 8.41
CA TYR A 4 11.62 -1.83 7.16
C TYR A 4 11.32 -0.57 6.39
N PHE A 5 11.63 -0.57 5.10
CA PHE A 5 11.47 0.55 4.19
C PHE A 5 10.26 0.32 3.29
N PHE A 6 9.46 1.35 3.08
CA PHE A 6 8.22 1.29 2.31
C PHE A 6 8.39 2.10 1.02
N HIS A 7 8.84 1.46 -0.05
CA HIS A 7 9.06 2.11 -1.33
C HIS A 7 7.77 2.12 -2.15
N LEU A 8 7.52 3.22 -2.85
CA LEU A 8 6.45 3.31 -3.82
C LEU A 8 7.01 3.16 -5.23
N SER A 9 6.36 2.37 -6.07
CA SER A 9 6.73 2.24 -7.48
C SER A 9 5.55 2.44 -8.42
N PHE A 10 5.79 3.13 -9.53
CA PHE A 10 4.84 3.32 -10.62
C PHE A 10 5.58 3.21 -11.96
N GLY A 11 5.38 2.10 -12.67
CA GLY A 11 6.13 1.80 -13.89
C GLY A 11 7.63 1.79 -13.64
N GLN A 12 8.36 2.73 -14.26
CA GLN A 12 9.81 2.90 -14.08
C GLN A 12 10.20 3.86 -12.94
N ARG A 13 9.21 4.51 -12.31
CA ARG A 13 9.47 5.45 -11.21
C ARG A 13 9.46 4.69 -9.90
N VAL A 14 10.49 4.93 -9.08
CA VAL A 14 10.57 4.43 -7.70
C VAL A 14 10.77 5.63 -6.80
N VAL A 15 9.96 5.72 -5.75
CA VAL A 15 10.04 6.71 -4.69
C VAL A 15 10.39 5.94 -3.43
N SER A 16 11.65 6.06 -3.02
CA SER A 16 12.15 5.34 -1.86
C SER A 16 11.79 6.05 -0.57
N ASP A 17 11.30 5.31 0.42
CA ASP A 17 11.26 5.79 1.81
C ASP A 17 12.59 5.49 2.50
N GLU A 18 13.38 6.53 2.80
CA GLU A 18 14.73 6.39 3.35
C GLU A 18 14.76 6.27 4.88
N ASP A 19 13.74 6.77 5.59
CA ASP A 19 13.71 6.66 7.05
C ASP A 19 13.33 5.25 7.50
N GLY A 20 12.44 4.59 6.76
CA GLY A 20 11.85 3.32 7.14
C GLY A 20 11.15 3.37 8.50
N PHE A 21 10.79 2.20 9.02
CA PHE A 21 10.15 2.06 10.31
C PHE A 21 10.62 0.82 11.04
N GLU A 22 10.80 0.94 12.34
CA GLU A 22 11.19 -0.18 13.19
C GLU A 22 9.95 -1.02 13.51
N LEU A 23 9.96 -2.28 13.07
CA LEU A 23 8.87 -3.22 13.31
C LEU A 23 9.45 -4.51 13.91
N PRO A 24 8.66 -5.27 14.67
CA PRO A 24 9.17 -6.45 15.37
C PRO A 24 9.60 -7.58 14.43
N ASN A 25 8.96 -7.73 13.26
CA ASN A 25 9.25 -8.78 12.29
C ASN A 25 8.65 -8.47 10.90
N ARG A 26 9.01 -9.30 9.90
CA ARG A 26 8.50 -9.19 8.52
C ARG A 26 6.98 -9.30 8.43
N SER A 27 6.36 -10.16 9.25
CA SER A 27 4.90 -10.30 9.27
C SER A 27 4.20 -9.01 9.71
N ALA A 28 4.75 -8.32 10.72
CA ALA A 28 4.27 -7.02 11.14
C ALA A 28 4.46 -5.97 10.03
N ALA A 29 5.57 -6.02 9.29
CA ALA A 29 5.78 -5.16 8.12
C ALA A 29 4.78 -5.41 6.99
N CYS A 30 4.42 -6.68 6.71
CA CYS A 30 3.36 -7.01 5.76
C CYS A 30 1.98 -6.52 6.22
N THR A 31 1.62 -6.77 7.48
CA THR A 31 0.37 -6.28 8.08
C THR A 31 0.26 -4.77 7.96
N GLU A 32 1.36 -4.10 8.25
CA GLU A 32 1.46 -2.65 8.17
C GLU A 32 1.38 -2.14 6.74
N ALA A 33 1.99 -2.82 5.78
CA ALA A 33 1.88 -2.49 4.36
C ALA A 33 0.43 -2.55 3.87
N TRP A 34 -0.33 -3.56 4.28
CA TRP A 34 -1.76 -3.65 3.97
C TRP A 34 -2.57 -2.52 4.62
N ALA A 35 -2.26 -2.16 5.86
CA ALA A 35 -2.89 -1.02 6.52
C ALA A 35 -2.60 0.30 5.77
N VAL A 36 -1.36 0.50 5.33
CA VAL A 36 -0.95 1.65 4.51
C VAL A 36 -1.68 1.67 3.17
N VAL A 37 -1.81 0.54 2.47
CA VAL A 37 -2.60 0.46 1.22
C VAL A 37 -4.04 0.89 1.42
N ARG A 38 -4.68 0.46 2.52
CA ARG A 38 -6.05 0.89 2.85
C ARG A 38 -6.14 2.39 3.08
N GLU A 39 -5.19 2.97 3.82
CA GLU A 39 -5.16 4.41 4.05
C GLU A 39 -4.86 5.21 2.78
N LEU A 40 -4.02 4.71 1.88
CA LEU A 40 -3.77 5.34 0.57
C LEU A 40 -4.99 5.25 -0.38
N THR A 41 -5.81 4.21 -0.23
CA THR A 41 -7.09 4.09 -0.94
C THR A 41 -8.14 5.04 -0.38
N ASN A 42 -8.00 5.47 0.87
CA ASN A 42 -8.92 6.42 1.50
C ASN A 42 -8.80 7.81 0.82
N PRO A 43 -9.89 8.32 0.23
CA PRO A 43 -9.87 9.63 -0.43
C PRO A 43 -9.50 10.79 0.50
N GLU A 44 -9.80 10.69 1.80
CA GLU A 44 -9.48 11.75 2.78
C GLU A 44 -7.98 11.92 3.00
N VAL A 45 -7.23 10.81 2.98
CA VAL A 45 -5.76 10.83 3.17
C VAL A 45 -5.06 11.19 1.86
N SER A 46 -5.56 10.66 0.75
CA SER A 46 -4.78 10.56 -0.49
C SER A 46 -5.23 11.53 -1.60
N GLY A 47 -6.40 12.16 -1.43
CA GLY A 47 -7.00 13.09 -2.39
C GLY A 47 -7.69 12.41 -3.58
N GLY A 48 -7.87 11.08 -3.53
CA GLY A 48 -8.64 10.31 -4.51
C GLY A 48 -7.98 8.97 -4.89
N SER A 49 -8.76 7.88 -4.78
CA SER A 49 -8.32 6.49 -5.05
C SER A 49 -7.65 6.31 -6.43
N ARG A 50 -8.13 7.02 -7.46
CA ARG A 50 -7.63 6.89 -8.85
C ARG A 50 -6.18 7.37 -9.02
N ARG A 51 -5.66 8.21 -8.12
CA ARG A 51 -4.26 8.68 -8.15
C ARG A 51 -3.27 7.55 -7.95
N TRP A 52 -3.66 6.54 -7.17
CA TRP A 52 -2.83 5.37 -6.83
C TRP A 52 -3.07 4.20 -7.77
N ALA A 53 -3.90 4.38 -8.81
CA ALA A 53 -4.07 3.37 -9.83
C ALA A 53 -2.72 3.07 -10.50
N SER A 54 -2.34 1.80 -10.54
CA SER A 54 -1.05 1.29 -11.04
C SER A 54 0.18 1.61 -10.18
N TRP A 55 0.00 2.18 -8.98
CA TRP A 55 1.07 2.27 -7.99
C TRP A 55 1.15 0.97 -7.19
N PHE A 56 2.39 0.59 -6.86
CA PHE A 56 2.71 -0.55 -6.02
C PHE A 56 3.47 -0.07 -4.78
N LEU A 57 3.13 -0.66 -3.64
CA LEU A 57 3.88 -0.55 -2.40
C LEU A 57 4.82 -1.74 -2.33
N GLU A 58 6.10 -1.47 -2.15
CA GLU A 58 7.14 -2.46 -1.93
C GLU A 58 7.71 -2.28 -0.52
N VAL A 59 7.87 -3.39 0.19
CA VAL A 59 8.48 -3.42 1.51
C VAL A 59 9.83 -4.10 1.40
N ALA A 60 10.85 -3.40 1.87
CA ALA A 60 12.21 -3.87 1.92
C ALA A 60 12.72 -3.90 3.37
N ASP A 61 13.64 -4.81 3.63
CA ASP A 61 14.49 -4.77 4.83
C ASP A 61 15.95 -4.55 4.42
N GLU A 62 16.89 -4.71 5.35
CA GLU A 62 18.33 -4.59 5.08
C GLU A 62 18.86 -5.56 4.01
N SER A 63 18.16 -6.67 3.76
CA SER A 63 18.50 -7.64 2.71
C SER A 63 17.88 -7.30 1.35
N GLY A 64 17.00 -6.30 1.28
CA GLY A 64 16.30 -5.85 0.07
C GLY A 64 14.79 -6.06 0.11
N GLY A 65 14.14 -5.83 -1.04
CA GLY A 65 12.69 -5.98 -1.22
C GLY A 65 12.24 -7.43 -1.05
N PHE A 66 11.24 -7.67 -0.18
CA PHE A 66 10.68 -9.01 0.06
C PHE A 66 9.16 -9.10 -0.12
N PHE A 67 8.46 -7.96 -0.16
CA PHE A 67 7.01 -7.94 -0.32
C PHE A 67 6.58 -6.80 -1.24
N ARG A 68 5.61 -7.04 -2.11
CA ARG A 68 5.08 -6.05 -3.05
C ARG A 68 3.59 -6.23 -3.25
N THR A 69 2.83 -5.13 -3.18
CA THR A 69 1.36 -5.15 -3.30
C THR A 69 0.84 -3.91 -4.05
N PRO A 70 -0.22 -4.02 -4.87
CA PRO A 70 -0.85 -2.87 -5.51
C PRO A 70 -1.61 -1.99 -4.50
N ILE A 71 -1.62 -0.67 -4.71
CA ILE A 71 -2.20 0.32 -3.75
C ILE A 71 -3.65 0.70 -4.06
N GLY A 72 -4.13 0.44 -5.28
CA GLY A 72 -5.52 0.67 -5.68
C GLY A 72 -6.19 -0.59 -6.20
N HIS A 73 -7.41 -0.47 -6.72
CA HIS A 73 -7.98 -1.52 -7.56
C HIS A 73 -6.93 -1.92 -8.61
N PRO A 74 -6.62 -3.22 -8.75
CA PRO A 74 -5.67 -3.63 -9.77
C PRO A 74 -6.17 -3.08 -11.10
N ALA A 75 -5.30 -2.38 -11.84
CA ALA A 75 -5.64 -1.94 -13.20
C ALA A 75 -6.01 -3.13 -14.11
N LEU A 76 -5.71 -4.35 -13.67
CA LEU A 76 -6.15 -5.61 -14.23
C LEU A 76 -7.03 -6.32 -13.19
N GLU A 77 -8.32 -6.01 -13.21
CA GLU A 77 -9.31 -7.00 -12.78
C GLU A 77 -9.19 -8.15 -13.78
N VAL A 78 -8.66 -9.30 -13.36
CA VAL A 78 -8.74 -10.52 -14.17
C VAL A 78 -10.21 -10.90 -14.20
N VAL A 79 -10.95 -10.39 -15.19
CA VAL A 79 -12.28 -10.88 -15.53
C VAL A 79 -12.06 -12.28 -16.10
N THR A 80 -12.01 -13.29 -15.22
CA THR A 80 -12.19 -14.67 -15.68
C THR A 80 -13.56 -14.70 -16.33
N ARG A 81 -13.61 -14.86 -17.66
CA ARG A 81 -14.86 -15.14 -18.36
C ARG A 81 -15.44 -16.39 -17.70
N GLU A 82 -16.59 -16.19 -17.06
CA GLU A 82 -17.39 -17.17 -16.33
C GLU A 82 -16.82 -17.65 -14.99
N ALA A 83 -17.05 -16.84 -13.95
CA ALA A 83 -17.34 -17.37 -12.62
C ALA A 83 -18.80 -17.00 -12.28
N PRO A 84 -19.60 -17.92 -11.72
CA PRO A 84 -20.98 -17.61 -11.38
C PRO A 84 -20.99 -16.47 -10.37
N ARG A 85 -21.95 -15.56 -10.54
CA ARG A 85 -22.24 -14.42 -9.66
C ARG A 85 -22.28 -14.88 -8.20
N ALA A 86 -21.12 -14.89 -7.56
CA ALA A 86 -21.00 -15.03 -6.13
C ALA A 86 -21.36 -13.66 -5.57
N GLU A 87 -22.56 -13.59 -5.02
CA GLU A 87 -22.97 -12.56 -4.07
C GLU A 87 -21.78 -12.20 -3.16
N PRO A 88 -21.57 -10.92 -2.81
CA PRO A 88 -20.41 -10.46 -2.04
C PRO A 88 -20.56 -10.90 -0.58
N ARG A 89 -20.41 -12.19 -0.34
CA ARG A 89 -20.37 -12.84 0.95
C ARG A 89 -19.01 -13.47 1.06
N GLU A 90 -18.03 -12.64 1.45
CA GLU A 90 -16.78 -13.00 2.16
C GLU A 90 -15.65 -11.96 2.03
N ALA A 91 -15.88 -10.82 1.39
CA ALA A 91 -15.02 -9.62 1.55
C ALA A 91 -15.18 -8.94 2.94
N VAL A 92 -15.84 -9.60 3.90
CA VAL A 92 -16.16 -9.09 5.24
C VAL A 92 -15.16 -9.57 6.30
N TRP A 93 -14.28 -10.53 6.00
CA TRP A 93 -13.31 -11.06 6.97
C TRP A 93 -11.90 -10.43 6.93
N LEU A 94 -11.59 -9.57 5.95
CA LEU A 94 -10.30 -8.87 5.88
C LEU A 94 -10.37 -7.39 6.28
N SER A 95 -11.57 -6.84 6.50
CA SER A 95 -11.75 -5.44 6.92
C SER A 95 -11.73 -5.24 8.44
N SER A 96 -11.99 -6.30 9.23
CA SER A 96 -12.18 -6.20 10.68
C SER A 96 -10.90 -6.45 11.52
N ILE A 97 -9.90 -7.12 10.96
CA ILE A 97 -8.65 -7.49 11.68
C ILE A 97 -7.48 -6.52 11.43
N TYR A 98 -7.61 -5.56 10.52
CA TYR A 98 -6.61 -4.53 10.24
C TYR A 98 -7.15 -3.17 10.66
N LEU A 99 -7.42 -3.02 11.96
CA LEU A 99 -7.64 -1.72 12.58
C LEU A 99 -6.41 -0.86 12.24
N GLY A 100 -6.62 0.18 11.43
CA GLY A 100 -5.53 1.04 10.97
C GLY A 100 -4.73 1.53 12.17
N SER A 101 -3.49 1.06 12.30
CA SER A 101 -2.58 1.54 13.32
C SER A 101 -2.38 3.04 13.07
N GLU A 102 -2.22 3.83 14.13
CA GLU A 102 -1.88 5.25 13.97
C GLU A 102 -0.59 5.41 13.13
N GLY A 103 0.31 4.43 13.20
CA GLY A 103 1.47 4.30 12.32
C GLY A 103 1.14 4.18 10.83
N ALA A 104 0.05 3.50 10.46
CA ALA A 104 -0.36 3.34 9.06
C ALA A 104 -0.78 4.67 8.44
N ARG A 105 -1.52 5.49 9.19
CA ARG A 105 -1.93 6.85 8.75
C ARG A 105 -0.74 7.78 8.59
N ILE A 106 0.20 7.75 9.54
CA ILE A 106 1.42 8.55 9.47
C ILE A 106 2.24 8.15 8.24
N ARG A 107 2.44 6.84 8.02
CA ARG A 107 3.14 6.32 6.84
C ARG A 107 2.44 6.67 5.53
N ALA A 108 1.14 6.44 5.44
CA ALA A 108 0.37 6.80 4.25
C ALA A 108 0.52 8.29 3.92
N SER A 109 0.40 9.17 4.92
CA SER A 109 0.58 10.62 4.74
C SER A 109 1.99 10.97 4.24
N ARG A 110 3.02 10.35 4.80
CA ARG A 110 4.42 10.51 4.37
C ARG A 110 4.63 10.05 2.92
N LEU A 111 4.13 8.87 2.59
CA LEU A 111 4.19 8.32 1.23
C LEU A 111 3.45 9.20 0.22
N VAL A 112 2.33 9.81 0.61
CA VAL A 112 1.63 10.79 -0.23
C VAL A 112 2.51 12.01 -0.48
N SER A 113 3.20 12.53 0.55
CA SER A 113 4.13 13.67 0.43
C SER A 113 5.33 13.35 -0.46
N LEU A 114 5.94 12.19 -0.28
CA LEU A 114 7.04 11.71 -1.13
C LEU A 114 6.58 11.56 -2.60
N ALA A 115 5.41 10.96 -2.82
CA ALA A 115 4.83 10.83 -4.15
C ALA A 115 4.50 12.20 -4.77
N ARG A 116 4.06 13.19 -3.98
CA ARG A 116 3.84 14.58 -4.47
C ARG A 116 5.16 15.22 -4.90
N ALA A 117 6.18 15.15 -4.06
CA ALA A 117 7.51 15.69 -4.33
C ALA A 117 8.13 15.06 -5.59
N ALA A 118 7.98 13.75 -5.77
CA ALA A 118 8.50 13.03 -6.93
C ALA A 118 7.66 13.18 -8.21
N SER A 119 6.36 13.46 -8.09
CA SER A 119 5.45 13.51 -9.25
C SER A 119 5.52 14.84 -10.00
N GLY A 120 5.89 15.95 -9.34
CA GLY A 120 6.07 17.26 -9.98
C GLY A 120 4.85 17.82 -10.75
N ARG A 121 3.69 17.17 -10.68
CA ARG A 121 2.44 17.62 -11.30
C ARG A 121 1.50 18.18 -10.24
N TYR A 122 1.46 19.50 -10.16
CA TYR A 122 0.25 20.25 -9.85
C TYR A 122 -0.53 20.48 -11.14
#